data_AF-A0A845QJD5-F1
#
_entry.id   AF-A0A845QJD5-F1
#
_cell.length_a   1.000
_cell.length_b   1.000
_cell.length_c   1.000
_cell.angle_alpha   90.00
_cell.angle_beta   90.00
_cell.angle_gamma   90.00
#
_symmetry.space_group_name_H-M   'P 1'
#
loop_
_entity.id
_entity.type
_entity.pdbx_description
1 polymer ?
#
loop_
_entity_poly.entity_id
_entity_poly.type
_entity_poly.pdbx_seq_one_letter_code
_entity_poly.pdbx_strand_id
1 'polypeptide(L)'
;MTWITPVTERTEFDVEAAKSLKERIYAVGWVNLTAAEQMEFLGDMIGTLNHITLNRIECNTCFLEELIRRLGFAVQKLAYKKDWSRESLPVRNDLQRLVDNIAALCDSFYAMATSLPENMEIPDIAKMNAVEEVLVELKAAADLIIQSWKYCGTFSCGQDLVLPQRS
;
A
#
# COMPACT_ATOMS: atom_id res chain seq x y z
N MET A 1 6.00 11.65 -2.22
CA MET A 1 4.53 11.37 -2.26
C MET A 1 3.92 11.39 -0.85
N THR A 2 2.59 11.30 -0.70
CA THR A 2 1.93 11.14 0.61
C THR A 2 1.38 9.74 0.76
N TRP A 3 1.56 9.11 1.93
CA TRP A 3 0.97 7.82 2.25
C TRP A 3 -0.55 7.89 2.22
N ILE A 4 -1.18 6.94 1.53
CA ILE A 4 -2.63 6.76 1.45
C ILE A 4 -2.96 5.47 2.19
N THR A 5 -3.84 5.51 3.19
CA THR A 5 -4.19 4.31 3.98
C THR A 5 -4.66 3.16 3.07
N PRO A 6 -3.93 2.03 3.02
CA PRO A 6 -4.33 0.88 2.23
C PRO A 6 -5.61 0.24 2.75
N VAL A 7 -6.32 -0.49 1.89
CA VAL A 7 -7.51 -1.27 2.29
C VAL A 7 -7.08 -2.73 2.34
N THR A 8 -7.17 -3.36 3.51
CA THR A 8 -6.69 -4.75 3.71
C THR A 8 -7.80 -5.72 4.07
N GLU A 9 -8.99 -5.22 4.39
CA GLU A 9 -10.12 -6.02 4.86
C GLU A 9 -11.28 -6.00 3.87
N ARG A 10 -11.00 -6.04 2.56
CA ARG A 10 -12.06 -6.22 1.55
C ARG A 10 -12.75 -7.55 1.78
N THR A 11 -14.05 -7.56 1.53
CA THR A 11 -14.94 -8.71 1.73
C THR A 11 -15.71 -9.05 0.46
N GLU A 12 -16.30 -10.24 0.42
CA GLU A 12 -17.22 -10.62 -0.67
C GLU A 12 -18.43 -9.68 -0.77
N PHE A 13 -18.85 -9.09 0.35
CA PHE A 13 -19.92 -8.08 0.37
C PHE A 13 -19.56 -6.86 -0.48
N ASP A 14 -18.30 -6.42 -0.46
CA ASP A 14 -17.85 -5.27 -1.26
C ASP A 14 -17.87 -5.58 -2.75
N VAL A 15 -17.50 -6.81 -3.12
CA VAL A 15 -17.60 -7.29 -4.50
C VAL A 15 -19.05 -7.36 -4.95
N GLU A 16 -19.93 -7.86 -4.08
CA GLU A 16 -21.35 -7.99 -4.40
C GLU A 16 -22.06 -6.65 -4.50
N ALA A 17 -21.73 -5.69 -3.63
CA ALA A 17 -22.17 -4.31 -3.74
C ALA A 17 -21.75 -3.70 -5.08
N ALA A 18 -20.49 -3.93 -5.47
CA ALA A 18 -19.97 -3.43 -6.74
C ALA A 18 -20.66 -4.04 -7.96
N LYS A 19 -20.92 -5.35 -7.93
CA LYS A 19 -21.67 -6.06 -8.98
C LYS A 19 -23.11 -5.55 -9.05
N SER A 20 -23.79 -5.46 -7.92
CA SER A 20 -25.18 -4.99 -7.82
C SER A 20 -25.34 -3.59 -8.42
N LEU A 21 -24.43 -2.67 -8.11
CA LEU A 21 -24.46 -1.32 -8.67
C LEU A 21 -24.22 -1.31 -10.18
N LYS A 22 -23.29 -2.15 -10.66
CA LYS A 22 -23.03 -2.32 -12.10
C LYS A 22 -24.24 -2.90 -12.84
N GLU A 23 -24.89 -3.93 -12.29
CA GLU A 23 -26.10 -4.50 -12.86
C GLU A 23 -27.25 -3.50 -12.87
N ARG A 24 -27.37 -2.70 -11.81
CA ARG A 24 -28.33 -1.60 -11.75
C ARG A 24 -28.10 -0.58 -12.87
N ILE A 25 -26.83 -0.18 -13.09
CA ILE A 25 -26.45 0.70 -14.20
C ILE A 25 -26.88 0.11 -15.55
N TYR A 26 -26.70 -1.20 -15.78
CA TYR A 26 -27.15 -1.83 -17.02
C TYR A 26 -28.66 -1.92 -17.16
N ALA A 27 -29.38 -2.13 -16.06
CA ALA A 27 -30.83 -2.30 -16.07
C ALA A 27 -31.58 -0.98 -16.32
N VAL A 28 -31.17 0.10 -15.67
CA VAL A 28 -31.88 1.40 -15.75
C VAL A 28 -31.14 2.48 -16.52
N GLY A 29 -29.82 2.32 -16.76
CA GLY A 29 -28.98 3.32 -17.37
C GLY A 29 -28.49 4.41 -16.41
N TRP A 30 -27.33 5.01 -16.70
CA TRP A 30 -26.65 6.00 -15.84
C TRP A 30 -27.55 7.17 -15.42
N VAL A 31 -28.30 7.73 -16.37
CA VAL A 31 -29.12 8.94 -16.18
C VAL A 31 -30.28 8.70 -15.20
N ASN A 32 -30.70 7.45 -15.03
CA ASN A 32 -31.84 7.08 -14.18
C ASN A 32 -31.42 6.61 -12.77
N LEU A 33 -30.12 6.64 -12.46
CA LEU A 33 -29.62 6.40 -11.11
C LEU A 33 -29.87 7.62 -10.22
N THR A 34 -30.01 7.36 -8.92
CA THR A 34 -29.99 8.42 -7.92
C THR A 34 -28.62 9.08 -7.84
N ALA A 35 -28.58 10.32 -7.36
CA ALA A 35 -27.31 11.03 -7.16
C ALA A 35 -26.38 10.27 -6.19
N ALA A 36 -26.94 9.57 -5.20
CA ALA A 36 -26.16 8.76 -4.26
C ALA A 36 -25.50 7.56 -4.95
N GLU A 37 -26.24 6.80 -5.76
CA GLU A 37 -25.70 5.67 -6.53
C GLU A 37 -24.64 6.14 -7.55
N GLN A 38 -24.86 7.29 -8.19
CA GLN A 38 -23.86 7.89 -9.07
C GLN A 38 -22.59 8.26 -8.29
N MET A 39 -22.73 8.87 -7.11
CA MET A 39 -21.59 9.19 -6.26
C MET A 39 -20.83 7.95 -5.79
N GLU A 40 -21.54 6.88 -5.42
CA GLU A 40 -20.94 5.62 -5.02
C GLU A 40 -20.15 4.99 -6.17
N PHE A 41 -20.72 4.96 -7.38
CA PHE A 41 -20.01 4.50 -8.58
C PHE A 41 -18.87 5.43 -8.98
N LEU A 42 -18.98 6.72 -8.67
CA LEU A 42 -17.91 7.71 -8.89
C LEU A 42 -16.75 7.56 -7.91
N GLY A 43 -17.04 7.07 -6.71
CA GLY A 43 -16.11 6.91 -5.60
C GLY A 43 -15.25 5.64 -5.64
N ASP A 44 -14.67 5.32 -4.49
CA ASP A 44 -13.84 4.12 -4.33
C ASP A 44 -14.70 2.88 -4.10
N MET A 45 -15.06 2.21 -5.18
CA MET A 45 -15.65 0.87 -5.13
C MET A 45 -14.60 -0.15 -4.71
N ILE A 46 -14.38 -0.28 -3.40
CA ILE A 46 -13.26 -1.06 -2.82
C ILE A 46 -13.26 -2.54 -3.22
N GLY A 47 -14.42 -3.12 -3.57
CA GLY A 47 -14.54 -4.49 -4.10
C GLY A 47 -14.00 -4.68 -5.52
N THR A 48 -13.44 -3.65 -6.15
CA THR A 48 -12.93 -3.70 -7.53
C THR A 48 -11.50 -3.17 -7.61
N LEU A 49 -10.72 -3.72 -8.55
CA LEU A 49 -9.42 -3.13 -8.91
C LEU A 49 -9.64 -1.93 -9.84
N ASN A 50 -10.07 -0.81 -9.25
CA ASN A 50 -10.32 0.44 -9.95
C ASN A 50 -9.07 1.35 -9.97
N HIS A 51 -9.16 2.46 -10.70
CA HIS A 51 -8.10 3.47 -10.77
C HIS A 51 -7.71 4.09 -9.42
N ILE A 52 -8.63 4.19 -8.46
CA ILE A 52 -8.34 4.70 -7.11
C ILE A 52 -7.44 3.71 -6.35
N THR A 53 -7.79 2.43 -6.39
CA THR A 53 -6.97 1.36 -5.80
C THR A 53 -5.59 1.28 -6.47
N LEU A 54 -5.53 1.34 -7.80
CA LEU A 54 -4.26 1.34 -8.56
C LEU A 54 -3.38 2.54 -8.18
N ASN A 55 -3.94 3.75 -8.16
CA ASN A 55 -3.22 4.95 -7.74
C ASN A 55 -2.76 4.86 -6.29
N ARG A 56 -3.55 4.26 -5.39
CA ARG A 56 -3.17 4.05 -4.00
C ARG A 56 -1.96 3.14 -3.88
N ILE A 57 -1.98 1.97 -4.54
CA ILE A 57 -0.86 1.01 -4.56
C ILE A 57 0.41 1.67 -5.14
N GLU A 58 0.32 2.33 -6.29
CA GLU A 58 1.45 3.00 -6.95
C GLU A 58 2.03 4.13 -6.09
N CYS A 59 1.15 4.97 -5.52
CA CYS A 59 1.56 6.09 -4.67
C CYS A 59 2.29 5.59 -3.41
N ASN A 60 1.76 4.56 -2.77
CA ASN A 60 2.36 3.97 -1.56
C ASN A 60 3.68 3.27 -1.86
N THR A 61 3.77 2.56 -2.98
CA THR A 61 5.02 1.91 -3.42
C THR A 61 6.10 2.97 -3.69
N CYS A 62 5.75 4.08 -4.35
CA CYS A 62 6.66 5.21 -4.57
C CYS A 62 7.05 5.91 -3.26
N PHE A 63 6.10 6.09 -2.34
CA PHE A 63 6.37 6.63 -1.01
C PHE A 63 7.37 5.77 -0.23
N LEU A 64 7.20 4.44 -0.27
CA LEU A 64 8.09 3.51 0.42
C LEU A 64 9.48 3.47 -0.20
N GLU A 65 9.61 3.48 -1.54
CA GLU A 65 10.91 3.62 -2.21
C GLU A 65 11.67 4.87 -1.71
N GLU A 66 11.00 6.03 -1.69
CA GLU A 66 11.56 7.29 -1.20
C GLU A 66 11.92 7.22 0.30
N LEU A 67 11.09 6.58 1.12
CA LEU A 67 11.32 6.42 2.56
C LEU A 67 12.51 5.51 2.83
N ILE A 68 12.51 4.30 2.25
CA ILE A 68 13.53 3.29 2.46
C ILE A 68 14.90 3.78 1.97
N ARG A 69 14.94 4.48 0.82
CA ARG A 69 16.18 5.10 0.33
C ARG A 69 16.71 6.16 1.30
N ARG A 70 15.83 6.95 1.92
CA ARG A 70 16.23 7.92 2.97
C ARG A 70 16.73 7.25 4.24
N LEU A 71 16.27 6.03 4.54
CA LEU A 71 16.81 5.21 5.64
C LEU A 71 18.19 4.62 5.33
N GLY A 72 18.73 4.82 4.12
CA GLY A 72 20.06 4.38 3.73
C GLY A 72 20.12 3.01 3.06
N PHE A 73 18.96 2.36 2.84
CA PHE A 73 18.91 1.09 2.13
C PHE A 73 19.00 1.31 0.62
N ALA A 74 19.74 0.44 -0.05
CA ALA A 74 19.90 0.48 -1.50
C ALA A 74 18.67 -0.12 -2.17
N VAL A 75 17.78 0.74 -2.68
CA VAL A 75 16.60 0.33 -3.45
C VAL A 75 16.80 0.73 -4.90
N GLN A 76 16.67 -0.24 -5.80
CA GLN A 76 16.68 0.00 -7.24
C GLN A 76 15.60 1.01 -7.62
N LYS A 77 15.86 1.83 -8.64
CA LYS A 77 14.84 2.78 -9.11
C LYS A 77 13.68 1.99 -9.73
N LEU A 78 12.49 2.15 -9.17
CA LEU A 78 11.28 1.48 -9.66
C LEU A 78 10.54 2.34 -10.68
N ALA A 79 9.67 1.70 -11.46
CA ALA A 79 8.87 2.36 -12.48
C ALA A 79 7.40 2.43 -12.04
N TYR A 80 6.80 3.61 -12.15
CA TYR A 80 5.45 3.87 -11.64
C TYR A 80 4.57 4.49 -12.70
N LYS A 81 3.28 4.15 -12.68
CA LYS A 81 2.23 4.94 -13.35
C LYS A 81 1.46 5.72 -12.31
N LYS A 82 1.37 7.05 -12.49
CA LYS A 82 0.84 7.99 -11.49
C LYS A 82 -0.50 8.62 -11.87
N ASP A 83 -1.04 8.24 -13.02
CA ASP A 83 -2.16 8.90 -13.69
C ASP A 83 -3.22 7.88 -14.11
N TRP A 84 -3.48 6.86 -13.29
CA TRP A 84 -4.62 5.97 -13.54
C TRP A 84 -5.91 6.78 -13.52
N SER A 85 -6.59 6.83 -14.65
CA SER A 85 -7.90 7.44 -14.79
C SER A 85 -8.99 6.38 -14.77
N ARG A 86 -10.25 6.80 -14.64
CA ARG A 86 -11.42 5.92 -14.73
C ARG A 86 -11.48 5.11 -16.03
N GLU A 87 -10.98 5.68 -17.11
CA GLU A 87 -10.93 5.08 -18.45
C GLU A 87 -9.72 4.16 -18.62
N SER A 88 -8.78 4.16 -17.67
CA SER A 88 -7.61 3.32 -17.71
C SER A 88 -7.97 1.88 -17.36
N LEU A 89 -7.63 0.96 -18.26
CA LEU A 89 -7.71 -0.47 -18.01
C LEU A 89 -6.29 -1.01 -17.82
N PRO A 90 -5.96 -1.60 -16.66
CA PRO A 90 -4.64 -2.16 -16.46
C PRO A 90 -4.44 -3.37 -17.38
N VAL A 91 -3.32 -3.41 -18.10
CA VAL A 91 -2.93 -4.61 -18.85
C VAL A 91 -2.08 -5.53 -17.96
N ARG A 92 -1.89 -6.78 -18.39
CA ARG A 92 -1.07 -7.77 -17.69
C ARG A 92 0.28 -7.22 -17.22
N ASN A 93 0.99 -6.50 -18.08
CA ASN A 93 2.29 -5.92 -17.75
C ASN A 93 2.22 -4.85 -16.66
N ASP A 94 1.13 -4.08 -16.58
CA ASP A 94 0.96 -3.12 -15.50
C ASP A 94 0.78 -3.83 -14.16
N LEU A 95 -0.06 -4.87 -14.14
CA LEU A 95 -0.36 -5.66 -12.95
C LEU A 95 0.87 -6.40 -12.45
N GLN A 96 1.66 -6.97 -13.35
CA GLN A 96 2.92 -7.62 -13.00
C GLN A 96 3.92 -6.59 -12.45
N ARG A 97 4.06 -5.42 -13.08
CA ARG A 97 4.94 -4.35 -12.59
C ARG A 97 4.60 -3.93 -11.16
N LEU A 98 3.32 -3.84 -10.81
CA LEU A 98 2.91 -3.51 -9.43
C LEU A 98 3.46 -4.52 -8.42
N VAL A 99 3.27 -5.81 -8.71
CA VAL A 99 3.74 -6.91 -7.85
C VAL A 99 5.27 -6.92 -7.80
N ASP A 100 5.95 -6.85 -8.94
CA ASP A 100 7.41 -6.86 -9.03
C ASP A 100 8.05 -5.69 -8.28
N ASN A 101 7.45 -4.50 -8.35
CA ASN A 101 7.93 -3.34 -7.62
C ASN A 101 7.86 -3.56 -6.10
N ILE A 102 6.76 -4.13 -5.60
CA ILE A 102 6.57 -4.39 -4.17
C ILE A 102 7.53 -5.50 -3.73
N ALA A 103 7.68 -6.56 -4.52
CA ALA A 103 8.66 -7.62 -4.27
C ALA A 103 10.08 -7.05 -4.19
N ALA A 104 10.47 -6.16 -5.11
CA ALA A 104 11.78 -5.52 -5.09
C ALA A 104 12.01 -4.65 -3.83
N LEU A 105 10.95 -4.01 -3.30
CA LEU A 105 11.02 -3.32 -2.02
C LEU A 105 11.24 -4.29 -0.87
N CYS A 106 10.50 -5.40 -0.82
CA CYS A 106 10.71 -6.47 0.16
C CYS A 106 12.15 -6.96 0.12
N ASP A 107 12.64 -7.37 -1.04
CA ASP A 107 14.01 -7.89 -1.22
C ASP A 107 15.09 -6.90 -0.76
N SER A 108 14.89 -5.60 -1.01
CA SER A 108 15.87 -4.56 -0.69
C SER A 108 15.88 -4.14 0.78
N PHE A 109 14.72 -4.23 1.44
CA PHE A 109 14.50 -3.60 2.74
C PHE A 109 14.30 -4.59 3.88
N TYR A 110 13.58 -5.66 3.60
CA TYR A 110 13.01 -6.52 4.62
C TYR A 110 12.84 -7.92 4.05
N ALA A 111 13.84 -8.77 4.28
CA ALA A 111 13.86 -10.18 3.87
C ALA A 111 12.84 -11.03 4.66
N MET A 112 11.59 -10.59 4.69
CA MET A 112 10.48 -11.28 5.30
C MET A 112 9.88 -12.27 4.30
N ALA A 113 9.32 -13.37 4.80
CA ALA A 113 8.46 -14.21 4.00
C ALA A 113 7.20 -13.41 3.64
N THR A 114 7.19 -12.80 2.46
CA THR A 114 6.07 -12.00 1.98
C THR A 114 4.99 -12.92 1.41
N SER A 115 3.74 -12.76 1.85
CA SER A 115 2.57 -13.41 1.25
C SER A 115 2.09 -12.69 -0.02
N LEU A 116 3.02 -12.11 -0.78
CA LEU A 116 2.69 -11.40 -2.00
C LEU A 116 2.21 -12.42 -3.05
N PRO A 117 1.08 -12.16 -3.74
CA PRO A 117 0.68 -13.04 -4.83
C PRO A 117 1.71 -13.00 -5.96
N GLU A 118 1.92 -14.13 -6.63
CA GLU A 118 2.83 -14.23 -7.78
C GLU A 118 2.47 -13.23 -8.91
N ASN A 119 1.17 -12.98 -9.08
CA ASN A 119 0.66 -12.00 -10.03
C ASN A 119 -0.75 -11.51 -9.64
N MET A 120 -1.16 -10.43 -10.28
CA MET A 120 -2.48 -9.79 -10.15
C MET A 120 -3.35 -9.93 -11.41
N GLU A 121 -3.02 -10.83 -12.34
CA GLU A 121 -3.73 -10.92 -13.65
C GLU A 121 -5.22 -11.17 -13.53
N ILE A 122 -5.59 -12.01 -12.57
CA ILE A 122 -6.96 -12.19 -12.11
C ILE A 122 -6.98 -11.64 -10.69
N PRO A 123 -7.41 -10.38 -10.50
CA PRO A 123 -7.49 -9.78 -9.19
C PRO A 123 -8.70 -10.35 -8.45
N ASP A 124 -8.43 -11.01 -7.33
CA ASP A 124 -9.43 -11.37 -6.34
C ASP A 124 -9.20 -10.57 -5.06
N ILE A 125 -10.15 -10.67 -4.13
CA ILE A 125 -10.09 -9.98 -2.83
C ILE A 125 -8.82 -10.35 -2.07
N ALA A 126 -8.47 -11.64 -2.03
CA ALA A 126 -7.34 -12.13 -1.26
C ALA A 126 -6.03 -11.53 -1.77
N LYS A 127 -5.84 -11.48 -3.09
CA LYS A 127 -4.66 -10.87 -3.70
C LYS A 127 -4.60 -9.36 -3.51
N MET A 128 -5.73 -8.66 -3.66
CA MET A 128 -5.77 -7.21 -3.42
C MET A 128 -5.45 -6.86 -1.96
N ASN A 129 -6.00 -7.61 -1.01
CA ASN A 129 -5.70 -7.45 0.41
C ASN A 129 -4.23 -7.77 0.68
N ALA A 130 -3.71 -8.91 0.20
CA ALA A 130 -2.32 -9.30 0.39
C ALA A 130 -1.33 -8.23 -0.13
N VAL A 131 -1.57 -7.66 -1.31
CA VAL A 131 -0.73 -6.59 -1.86
C VAL A 131 -0.72 -5.36 -0.94
N GLU A 132 -1.87 -4.95 -0.43
CA GLU A 132 -1.98 -3.78 0.45
C GLU A 132 -1.49 -4.05 1.88
N GLU A 133 -1.63 -5.28 2.39
CA GLU A 133 -1.08 -5.73 3.67
C GLU A 133 0.44 -5.67 3.67
N VAL A 134 1.09 -6.17 2.61
CA VAL A 134 2.54 -6.10 2.47
C VAL A 134 3.05 -4.66 2.48
N LEU A 135 2.31 -3.73 1.85
CA LEU A 135 2.64 -2.30 1.91
C LEU A 135 2.55 -1.75 3.35
N VAL A 136 1.52 -2.15 4.10
CA VAL A 136 1.36 -1.78 5.53
C VAL A 136 2.53 -2.32 6.36
N GLU A 137 2.91 -3.58 6.16
CA GLU A 137 4.02 -4.23 6.87
C GLU A 137 5.35 -3.55 6.57
N LEU A 138 5.65 -3.26 5.30
CA LEU A 138 6.84 -2.50 4.90
C LEU A 138 6.88 -1.12 5.56
N LYS A 139 5.73 -0.44 5.61
CA LYS A 139 5.61 0.87 6.27
C LYS A 139 5.86 0.76 7.78
N ALA A 140 5.29 -0.25 8.43
CA ALA A 140 5.49 -0.50 9.86
C ALA A 140 6.96 -0.79 10.18
N ALA A 141 7.62 -1.63 9.38
CA ALA A 141 9.06 -1.91 9.53
C ALA A 141 9.92 -0.65 9.38
N ALA A 142 9.62 0.20 8.39
CA ALA A 142 10.29 1.49 8.22
C ALA A 142 10.08 2.43 9.41
N ASP A 143 8.86 2.50 9.94
CA ASP A 143 8.56 3.32 11.12
C ASP A 143 9.28 2.82 12.37
N LEU A 144 9.40 1.50 12.55
CA LEU A 144 10.13 0.91 13.68
C LEU A 144 11.61 1.30 13.66
N ILE A 145 12.27 1.30 12.49
CA ILE A 145 13.66 1.76 12.36
C ILE A 145 13.78 3.25 12.71
N ILE A 146 12.86 4.07 12.22
CA ILE A 146 12.84 5.51 12.54
C ILE A 146 12.66 5.73 14.04
N GLN A 147 11.79 4.96 14.66
CA GLN A 147 11.55 5.02 16.11
C GLN A 147 12.79 4.56 16.88
N SER A 148 13.44 3.46 16.49
CA SER A 148 14.62 2.93 17.19
C SER A 148 15.78 3.93 17.20
N TRP A 149 16.01 4.67 16.11
CA TRP A 149 17.03 5.73 16.05
C TRP A 149 16.77 6.87 17.04
N LYS A 150 15.51 7.21 17.31
CA LYS A 150 15.17 8.24 18.30
C LYS A 150 15.54 7.81 19.72
N TYR A 151 15.45 6.51 20.02
CA TYR A 151 15.82 5.97 21.34
C TYR A 151 17.34 5.86 21.55
N CYS A 152 18.12 5.59 20.50
CA CYS A 152 19.59 5.49 20.59
C CYS A 152 20.30 6.81 20.95
N GLY A 153 19.60 7.95 20.94
CA GLY A 153 20.12 9.25 21.40
C GLY A 153 20.00 9.50 22.91
N THR A 154 19.37 8.61 23.68
CA THR A 154 19.18 8.77 25.14
C THR A 154 20.12 7.85 25.92
N PHE A 155 21.44 7.97 25.68
CA PHE A 155 22.41 7.45 26.64
C PHE A 155 22.46 8.39 27.85
N SER A 156 21.70 8.09 28.90
CA SER A 156 22.11 8.50 30.24
C SER A 156 23.26 7.57 30.65
N CYS A 157 24.50 8.01 30.42
CA CYS A 157 25.67 7.44 31.08
C CYS A 157 25.55 7.71 32.59
N GLY A 158 24.80 6.88 33.30
CA GLY A 158 24.74 6.90 34.75
C GLY A 158 25.97 6.21 35.32
N GLN A 159 27.02 6.96 35.65
CA GLN A 159 27.93 6.58 36.73
C GLN A 159 28.76 7.77 37.25
N ASP A 160 28.17 8.61 38.11
CA ASP A 160 28.97 9.32 39.11
C ASP A 160 29.29 8.34 40.25
N LEU A 161 30.23 7.41 39.99
CA LEU A 161 30.86 6.66 41.08
C LEU A 161 32.02 7.51 41.60
N VAL A 162 31.75 8.39 42.56
CA VAL A 162 32.81 9.05 43.32
C VAL A 162 33.45 7.99 44.22
N LEU A 163 34.63 7.52 43.84
CA LEU A 163 35.45 6.67 44.69
C LEU A 163 35.88 7.48 45.93
N PRO A 164 35.63 7.02 47.17
CA PRO A 164 36.11 7.72 48.35
C PRO A 164 37.65 7.68 48.38
N GLN A 165 38.28 8.84 48.32
CA GLN A 165 39.71 8.95 48.62
C GLN A 165 39.88 8.73 50.12
N ARG A 166 40.56 7.63 50.49
CA ARG A 166 41.03 7.42 51.85
C ARG A 166 42.10 8.47 52.16
N SER A 167 41.82 9.36 53.11
CA SER A 167 42.82 10.09 53.88
C SER A 167 42.99 9.41 55.24
#